data_AF-A0AA43JMZ6-F1
#
_entry.id   AF-A0AA43JMZ6-F1
#
_cell.length_a   1.000
_cell.length_b   1.000
_cell.length_c   1.000
_cell.angle_alpha   90.00
_cell.angle_beta   90.00
_cell.angle_gamma   90.00
#
_symmetry.space_group_name_H-M   'P 1'
#
loop_
_entity.id
_entity.type
_entity.pdbx_description
1 polymer ?
#
loop_
_entity_poly.entity_id
_entity_poly.type
_entity_poly.pdbx_seq_one_letter_code
_entity_poly.pdbx_strand_id
1 'polypeptide(L)'
;YPFLIDPSEVETYESGSVEYLERGGIAIVAAGDAEGNTRELISTTGADLLGGDYAGYRTLSADGQLFLYTDHSQDSGTYNHFWSPVVVVRATDTGAELQRFVLDGPVTCLESDGRWVIVCEGDLDRMIEGDPGIVALFAYNLATEAVNRVETGTRVFLPAQP
;
A
#
# COMPACT_ATOMS: atom_id res chain seq x y z
N TYR A 1 -30.18 2.87 33.97
CA TYR A 1 -29.57 1.54 33.85
C TYR A 1 -28.14 1.75 33.38
N PRO A 2 -27.12 1.67 34.24
CA PRO A 2 -25.75 1.65 33.75
C PRO A 2 -25.49 0.25 33.21
N PHE A 3 -25.07 0.16 31.95
CA PHE A 3 -24.56 -1.07 31.37
C PHE A 3 -23.25 -1.39 32.08
N LEU A 4 -23.26 -2.43 32.90
CA LEU A 4 -22.05 -3.10 33.37
C LEU A 4 -21.56 -3.94 32.18
N ILE A 5 -20.46 -3.51 31.57
CA ILE A 5 -19.75 -4.32 30.58
C ILE A 5 -19.03 -5.41 31.36
N ASP A 6 -19.26 -6.67 30.97
CA ASP A 6 -18.56 -7.83 31.50
C ASP A 6 -17.09 -7.76 31.07
N PRO A 7 -16.12 -7.70 32.01
CA PRO A 7 -14.70 -7.63 31.66
C PRO A 7 -14.17 -8.89 30.96
N SER A 8 -14.93 -9.99 30.91
CA SER A 8 -14.60 -11.19 30.14
C SER A 8 -14.96 -11.09 28.65
N GLU A 9 -15.74 -10.08 28.24
CA GLU A 9 -16.01 -9.75 26.83
C GLU A 9 -15.15 -8.60 26.31
N VAL A 10 -14.19 -8.12 27.11
CA VAL A 10 -13.14 -7.23 26.61
C VAL A 10 -12.18 -8.11 25.82
N GLU A 11 -12.53 -8.39 24.55
CA GLU A 11 -11.50 -8.54 23.53
C GLU A 11 -10.55 -7.37 23.76
N THR A 12 -9.28 -7.70 24.04
CA THR A 12 -8.23 -6.71 24.23
C THR A 12 -8.39 -5.67 23.14
N TYR A 13 -8.70 -4.43 23.51
CA TYR A 13 -8.73 -3.31 22.58
C TYR A 13 -7.33 -3.22 21.96
N GLU A 14 -7.11 -3.91 20.83
CA GLU A 14 -6.01 -3.59 19.94
C GLU A 14 -6.21 -2.11 19.62
N SER A 15 -5.22 -1.27 19.93
CA SER A 15 -5.31 0.13 19.55
C SER A 15 -5.46 0.17 18.03
N GLY A 16 -6.57 0.72 17.55
CA GLY A 16 -6.83 0.81 16.12
C GLY A 16 -6.77 2.25 15.63
N SER A 17 -6.54 2.42 14.34
CA SER A 17 -6.71 3.69 13.62
C SER A 17 -8.00 3.65 12.80
N VAL A 18 -8.62 4.82 12.64
CA VAL A 18 -9.59 5.06 11.57
C VAL A 18 -9.00 6.11 10.67
N GLU A 19 -9.06 5.86 9.37
CA GLU A 19 -8.39 6.66 8.37
C GLU A 19 -9.35 7.10 7.28
N TYR A 20 -9.06 8.27 6.73
CA TYR A 20 -9.76 8.85 5.61
C TYR A 20 -8.73 9.24 4.55
N LEU A 21 -8.93 8.75 3.32
CA LEU A 21 -8.10 9.10 2.17
C LEU A 21 -9.01 9.60 1.05
N GLU A 22 -8.66 10.72 0.42
CA GLU A 22 -9.40 11.27 -0.71
C GLU A 22 -8.46 11.72 -1.82
N ARG A 23 -8.71 11.25 -3.04
CA ARG A 23 -7.98 11.66 -4.24
C ARG A 23 -8.81 11.37 -5.49
N GLY A 24 -8.70 12.22 -6.50
CA GLY A 24 -9.38 11.99 -7.79
C GLY A 24 -10.91 11.95 -7.72
N GLY A 25 -11.52 12.53 -6.68
CA GLY A 25 -12.97 12.51 -6.46
C GLY A 25 -13.50 11.24 -5.81
N ILE A 26 -12.63 10.31 -5.41
CA ILE A 26 -12.97 9.16 -4.58
C ILE A 26 -12.47 9.42 -3.17
N ALA A 27 -13.32 9.13 -2.18
CA ALA A 27 -12.91 8.97 -0.79
C ALA A 27 -13.01 7.52 -0.35
N ILE A 28 -12.17 7.17 0.62
CA ILE A 28 -12.02 5.86 1.23
C ILE A 28 -12.03 6.06 2.75
N VAL A 29 -12.70 5.16 3.45
CA VAL A 29 -12.60 5.02 4.91
C VAL A 29 -11.96 3.67 5.21
N ALA A 30 -11.02 3.66 6.15
CA ALA A 30 -10.28 2.47 6.51
C ALA A 30 -10.19 2.30 8.02
N ALA A 31 -10.11 1.05 8.48
CA ALA A 31 -9.82 0.69 9.85
C ALA A 31 -8.52 -0.13 9.90
N GLY A 32 -7.58 0.33 10.71
CA GLY A 32 -6.29 -0.31 10.90
C GLY A 32 -6.00 -0.68 12.35
N ASP A 33 -4.93 -1.44 12.54
CA ASP A 33 -4.42 -1.81 13.86
C ASP A 33 -3.30 -0.88 14.34
N ALA A 34 -2.64 -1.29 15.43
CA ALA A 34 -1.67 -0.48 16.16
C ALA A 34 -0.41 -0.20 15.33
N GLU A 35 -0.09 -1.11 14.40
CA GLU A 35 1.01 -1.01 13.47
C GLU A 35 0.68 -0.16 12.24
N GLY A 36 -0.58 0.29 12.11
CA GLY A 36 -1.05 1.11 10.99
C GLY A 36 -1.39 0.31 9.74
N ASN A 37 -1.46 -1.02 9.84
CA ASN A 37 -1.93 -1.88 8.76
C ASN A 37 -3.45 -1.95 8.78
N THR A 38 -4.05 -2.01 7.60
CA THR A 38 -5.49 -1.91 7.41
C THR A 38 -6.11 -3.30 7.24
N ARG A 39 -7.19 -3.57 7.98
CA ARG A 39 -7.97 -4.82 7.89
C ARG A 39 -9.32 -4.65 7.19
N GLU A 40 -9.84 -3.42 7.15
CA GLU A 40 -11.09 -3.10 6.48
C GLU A 40 -10.93 -1.78 5.73
N LEU A 41 -11.38 -1.73 4.47
CA LEU A 41 -11.29 -0.52 3.65
C LEU A 41 -12.42 -0.49 2.64
N ILE A 42 -13.26 0.55 2.74
CA ILE A 42 -14.46 0.72 1.93
C ILE A 42 -14.38 2.04 1.17
N SER A 43 -14.64 2.01 -0.13
CA SER A 43 -14.72 3.22 -0.95
C SER A 43 -16.07 3.91 -0.80
N THR A 44 -16.16 5.15 -1.25
CA THR A 44 -17.42 5.91 -1.36
C THR A 44 -18.48 5.26 -2.25
N THR A 45 -18.12 4.29 -3.11
CA THR A 45 -19.09 3.49 -3.88
C THR A 45 -19.63 2.30 -3.08
N GLY A 46 -19.09 2.04 -1.89
CA GLY A 46 -19.41 0.89 -1.05
C GLY A 46 -18.63 -0.38 -1.40
N ALA A 47 -17.60 -0.28 -2.26
CA ALA A 47 -16.78 -1.42 -2.62
C ALA A 47 -15.79 -1.77 -1.50
N ASP A 48 -15.68 -3.07 -1.18
CA ASP A 48 -14.58 -3.61 -0.37
C ASP A 48 -13.31 -3.68 -1.22
N LEU A 49 -12.29 -2.95 -0.81
CA LEU A 49 -11.04 -2.80 -1.55
C LEU A 49 -9.90 -3.65 -0.98
N LEU A 50 -10.14 -4.47 0.04
CA LEU A 50 -9.14 -5.45 0.52
C LEU A 50 -9.54 -6.87 0.16
N GLY A 51 -10.84 -7.18 0.14
CA GLY A 51 -11.32 -8.53 -0.16
C GLY A 51 -10.79 -9.58 0.82
N GLY A 52 -10.55 -9.18 2.07
CA GLY A 52 -9.96 -10.02 3.11
C GLY A 52 -8.44 -9.92 3.26
N ASP A 53 -7.75 -9.17 2.38
CA ASP A 53 -6.31 -8.89 2.52
C ASP A 53 -6.03 -7.95 3.72
N TYR A 54 -4.75 -7.82 4.05
CA TYR A 54 -4.25 -6.97 5.13
C TYR A 54 -3.24 -5.99 4.55
N ALA A 55 -3.55 -4.69 4.53
CA ALA A 55 -2.83 -3.71 3.73
C ALA A 55 -1.85 -2.86 4.54
N GLY A 56 -0.61 -2.71 4.06
CA GLY A 56 0.39 -1.80 4.58
C GLY A 56 0.37 -0.44 3.88
N TYR A 57 1.48 -0.04 3.25
CA TYR A 57 1.54 1.16 2.40
C TYR A 57 0.38 1.16 1.43
N ARG A 58 -0.29 2.30 1.30
CA ARG A 58 -1.53 2.43 0.54
C ARG A 58 -1.63 3.80 -0.10
N THR A 59 -2.21 3.86 -1.29
CA THR A 59 -2.46 5.11 -2.00
C THR A 59 -3.63 4.98 -2.96
N LEU A 60 -4.16 6.14 -3.37
CA LEU A 60 -5.08 6.27 -4.49
C LEU A 60 -4.31 6.78 -5.70
N SER A 61 -4.69 6.33 -6.89
CA SER A 61 -4.23 6.99 -8.12
C SER A 61 -4.73 8.44 -8.19
N ALA A 62 -4.01 9.27 -8.95
CA ALA A 62 -4.37 10.67 -9.14
C ALA A 62 -5.80 10.90 -9.66
N ASP A 63 -6.32 9.98 -10.47
CA ASP A 63 -7.68 9.97 -11.01
C ASP A 63 -8.71 9.24 -10.12
N GLY A 64 -8.26 8.69 -8.99
CA GLY A 64 -9.10 7.99 -8.02
C GLY A 64 -9.65 6.65 -8.50
N GLN A 65 -9.33 6.19 -9.71
CA GLN A 65 -9.87 4.95 -10.27
C GLN A 65 -9.20 3.69 -9.71
N LEU A 66 -8.00 3.84 -9.14
CA LEU A 66 -7.22 2.73 -8.62
C LEU A 66 -6.89 2.95 -7.14
N PHE A 67 -7.01 1.87 -6.39
CA PHE A 67 -6.45 1.74 -5.06
C PHE A 67 -5.28 0.79 -5.12
N LEU A 68 -4.16 1.18 -4.51
CA LEU A 68 -2.94 0.39 -4.49
C LEU A 68 -2.51 0.20 -3.05
N TYR A 69 -2.05 -0.99 -2.72
CA TYR A 69 -1.49 -1.27 -1.40
C TYR A 69 -0.41 -2.34 -1.43
N THR A 70 0.35 -2.43 -0.34
CA THR A 70 1.24 -3.56 -0.08
C THR A 70 0.50 -4.63 0.72
N ASP A 71 0.57 -5.88 0.28
CA ASP A 71 -0.12 -6.98 0.94
C ASP A 71 0.73 -7.53 2.10
N HIS A 72 0.19 -7.45 3.32
CA HIS A 72 0.77 -7.93 4.57
C HIS A 72 0.12 -9.22 5.08
N SER A 73 -0.80 -9.83 4.32
CA SER A 73 -1.41 -11.10 4.71
C SER A 73 -0.34 -12.14 5.02
N GLN A 74 -0.56 -12.99 6.02
CA GLN A 74 0.45 -13.97 6.48
C GLN A 74 0.92 -14.92 5.38
N ASP A 75 0.10 -15.13 4.35
CA ASP A 75 0.37 -16.04 3.24
C ASP A 75 1.15 -15.40 2.08
N SER A 76 1.38 -14.08 2.12
CA SER A 76 2.00 -13.33 1.00
C SER A 76 3.54 -13.43 0.94
N GLY A 77 4.18 -14.16 1.86
CA GLY A 77 5.64 -14.23 1.93
C GLY A 77 6.29 -12.94 2.44
N THR A 78 5.56 -12.16 3.23
CA THR A 78 6.03 -10.92 3.84
C THR A 78 7.28 -11.12 4.69
N TYR A 79 8.14 -10.09 4.71
CA TYR A 79 9.31 -10.09 5.57
C TYR A 79 8.92 -9.94 7.04
N ASN A 80 7.92 -9.08 7.31
CA ASN A 80 7.32 -8.87 8.63
C ASN A 80 6.02 -8.03 8.51
N HIS A 81 5.45 -7.66 9.66
CA HIS A 81 4.24 -6.81 9.76
C HIS A 81 4.42 -5.39 9.24
N PHE A 82 5.64 -4.91 8.99
CA PHE A 82 5.91 -3.55 8.53
C PHE A 82 6.23 -3.53 7.04
N TRP A 83 6.99 -4.50 6.56
CA TRP A 83 7.56 -4.50 5.21
C TRP A 83 7.10 -5.68 4.35
N SER A 84 6.56 -5.35 3.17
CA SER A 84 6.12 -6.31 2.15
C SER A 84 6.67 -5.96 0.77
N PRO A 85 7.11 -6.96 -0.03
CA PRO A 85 7.48 -6.75 -1.43
C PRO A 85 6.28 -6.86 -2.39
N VAL A 86 5.10 -7.20 -1.89
CA VAL A 86 3.93 -7.51 -2.73
C VAL A 86 3.08 -6.27 -2.89
N VAL A 87 2.88 -5.82 -4.14
CA VAL A 87 1.98 -4.72 -4.48
C VAL A 87 0.73 -5.27 -5.15
N VAL A 88 -0.42 -4.77 -4.71
CA VAL A 88 -1.74 -5.11 -5.25
C VAL A 88 -2.38 -3.84 -5.78
N VAL A 89 -3.05 -3.96 -6.94
CA VAL A 89 -3.80 -2.89 -7.58
C VAL A 89 -5.24 -3.34 -7.75
N ARG A 90 -6.18 -2.54 -7.25
CA ARG A 90 -7.62 -2.78 -7.33
C ARG A 90 -8.35 -1.61 -7.94
N ALA A 91 -9.46 -1.91 -8.61
CA ALA A 91 -10.41 -0.89 -9.06
C ALA A 91 -11.21 -0.35 -7.87
N THR A 92 -11.32 0.97 -7.72
CA THR A 92 -12.00 1.60 -6.56
C THR A 92 -13.52 1.48 -6.58
N ASP A 93 -14.11 1.28 -7.76
CA ASP A 93 -15.54 1.21 -7.97
C ASP A 93 -16.12 -0.18 -7.63
N THR A 94 -15.33 -1.22 -7.82
CA THR A 94 -15.74 -2.64 -7.77
C THR A 94 -14.95 -3.46 -6.76
N GLY A 95 -13.77 -2.99 -6.34
CA GLY A 95 -12.85 -3.77 -5.49
C GLY A 95 -12.11 -4.89 -6.21
N ALA A 96 -12.32 -5.05 -7.52
CA ALA A 96 -11.68 -6.09 -8.31
C ALA A 96 -10.16 -5.94 -8.32
N GLU A 97 -9.43 -7.01 -8.02
CA GLU A 97 -7.98 -7.07 -8.23
C GLU A 97 -7.68 -7.04 -9.72
N LEU A 98 -6.95 -6.01 -10.14
CA LEU A 98 -6.55 -5.79 -11.51
C LEU A 98 -5.14 -6.33 -11.77
N GLN A 99 -4.25 -6.18 -10.79
CA GLN A 99 -2.88 -6.62 -10.89
C GLN A 99 -2.30 -6.92 -9.52
N ARG A 100 -1.39 -7.89 -9.48
CA ARG A 100 -0.50 -8.19 -8.36
C ARG A 100 0.91 -8.42 -8.90
N PHE A 101 1.92 -7.89 -8.22
CA PHE A 101 3.32 -8.16 -8.54
C PHE A 101 4.19 -8.12 -7.29
N VAL A 102 5.35 -8.76 -7.38
CA VAL A 102 6.30 -8.94 -6.29
C VAL A 102 7.63 -8.30 -6.69
N LEU A 103 8.17 -7.47 -5.81
CA LEU A 103 9.49 -6.85 -5.92
C LEU A 103 10.57 -7.74 -5.30
N ASP A 104 11.84 -7.45 -5.57
CA ASP A 104 12.97 -8.17 -4.97
C ASP A 104 13.19 -7.73 -3.51
N GLY A 105 12.78 -6.51 -3.17
CA GLY A 105 12.84 -5.94 -1.83
C GLY A 105 11.52 -5.33 -1.35
N PRO A 106 11.45 -4.91 -0.07
CA PRO A 106 10.24 -4.32 0.48
C PRO A 106 9.89 -2.98 -0.18
N VAL A 107 8.60 -2.68 -0.21
CA VAL A 107 8.08 -1.38 -0.63
C VAL A 107 8.24 -0.37 0.50
N THR A 108 8.82 0.79 0.20
CA THR A 108 8.97 1.91 1.15
C THR A 108 8.28 3.19 0.70
N CYS A 109 7.80 3.24 -0.54
CA CYS A 109 6.93 4.28 -1.05
C CYS A 109 6.06 3.72 -2.19
N LEU A 110 4.85 4.25 -2.36
CA LEU A 110 3.90 3.79 -3.38
C LEU A 110 3.08 4.97 -3.91
N GLU A 111 3.10 5.18 -5.23
CA GLU A 111 2.36 6.25 -5.91
C GLU A 111 1.80 5.77 -7.26
N SER A 112 0.71 6.41 -7.72
CA SER A 112 0.16 6.13 -9.05
C SER A 112 -0.53 7.35 -9.68
N ASP A 113 -0.41 7.47 -11.00
CA ASP A 113 -1.14 8.45 -11.82
C ASP A 113 -2.38 7.86 -12.51
N GLY A 114 -2.70 6.59 -12.28
CA GLY A 114 -3.80 5.86 -12.95
C GLY A 114 -3.32 4.99 -14.13
N ARG A 115 -2.09 5.19 -14.62
CA ARG A 115 -1.47 4.37 -15.68
C ARG A 115 -0.18 3.74 -15.22
N TRP A 116 0.62 4.50 -14.49
CA TRP A 116 1.89 4.08 -13.94
C TRP A 116 1.77 3.87 -12.44
N VAL A 117 2.44 2.85 -11.96
CA VAL A 117 2.70 2.63 -10.53
C VAL A 117 4.18 2.88 -10.30
N ILE A 118 4.49 3.77 -9.36
CA ILE A 118 5.84 4.06 -8.91
C ILE A 118 6.02 3.50 -7.51
N VAL A 119 7.09 2.73 -7.32
CA VAL A 119 7.43 2.08 -6.06
C VAL A 119 8.88 2.38 -5.69
N CYS A 120 9.13 2.72 -4.43
CA CYS A 120 10.48 2.71 -3.88
C CYS A 120 10.75 1.31 -3.35
N GLU A 121 11.72 0.64 -3.95
CA GLU A 121 12.20 -0.66 -3.49
C GLU A 121 13.33 -0.46 -2.48
N GLY A 122 13.16 -1.05 -1.31
CA GLY A 122 14.12 -1.02 -0.21
C GLY A 122 15.02 -2.25 -0.15
N ASP A 123 16.00 -2.18 0.73
CA ASP A 123 16.90 -3.27 1.09
C ASP A 123 16.97 -3.36 2.62
N LEU A 124 16.55 -4.50 3.16
CA LEU A 124 16.53 -4.75 4.61
C LEU A 124 17.94 -4.87 5.20
N ASP A 125 18.94 -5.22 4.39
CA ASP A 125 20.33 -5.25 4.84
C ASP A 125 20.92 -3.84 4.95
N ARG A 126 20.23 -2.82 4.40
CA ARG A 126 20.64 -1.41 4.41
C ARG A 126 19.69 -0.53 5.21
N MET A 127 19.28 -0.98 6.39
CA MET A 127 18.40 -0.17 7.22
C MET A 127 19.02 1.18 7.62
N ILE A 128 18.27 2.25 7.43
CA ILE A 128 18.59 3.61 7.86
C ILE A 128 17.46 4.06 8.77
N GLU A 129 17.76 4.32 10.05
CA GLU A 129 16.79 4.80 11.04
C GLU A 129 15.55 3.91 11.26
N GLY A 130 15.66 2.60 10.94
CA GLY A 130 14.56 1.64 11.06
C GLY A 130 13.78 1.41 9.77
N ASP A 131 14.06 2.19 8.73
CA ASP A 131 13.49 2.02 7.40
C ASP A 131 14.45 1.28 6.46
N PRO A 132 13.96 0.43 5.55
CA PRO A 132 14.79 -0.16 4.51
C PRO A 132 15.40 0.94 3.63
N GLY A 133 16.72 0.90 3.43
CA GLY A 133 17.39 1.85 2.55
C GLY A 133 16.88 1.69 1.13
N ILE A 134 16.38 2.77 0.51
CA ILE A 134 15.88 2.73 -0.87
C ILE A 134 17.04 2.39 -1.80
N VAL A 135 16.90 1.31 -2.58
CA VAL A 135 17.90 0.81 -3.55
C VAL A 135 17.44 0.93 -4.99
N ALA A 136 16.14 1.07 -5.26
CA ALA A 136 15.65 1.33 -6.61
C ALA A 136 14.32 2.08 -6.62
N LEU A 137 14.08 2.78 -7.73
CA LEU A 137 12.76 3.23 -8.16
C LEU A 137 12.25 2.27 -9.23
N PHE A 138 11.10 1.68 -8.97
CA PHE A 138 10.41 0.77 -9.88
C PHE A 138 9.20 1.48 -10.47
N ALA A 139 9.07 1.45 -11.79
CA ALA A 139 7.95 2.02 -12.53
C ALA A 139 7.29 0.94 -13.38
N TYR A 140 6.00 0.68 -13.13
CA TYR A 140 5.20 -0.33 -13.81
C TYR A 140 4.08 0.33 -14.61
N ASN A 141 3.97 0.00 -15.90
CA ASN A 141 2.85 0.44 -16.71
C ASN A 141 1.70 -0.58 -16.64
N LEU A 142 0.55 -0.20 -16.11
CA LEU A 142 -0.61 -1.10 -15.95
C LEU A 142 -1.23 -1.56 -17.27
N ALA A 143 -1.08 -0.79 -18.35
CA ALA A 143 -1.69 -1.11 -19.64
C ALA A 143 -0.79 -2.02 -20.51
N THR A 144 0.53 -1.88 -20.38
CA THR A 144 1.50 -2.59 -21.23
C THR A 144 2.38 -3.57 -20.47
N GLU A 145 2.26 -3.63 -19.14
CA GLU A 145 3.11 -4.40 -18.22
C GLU A 145 4.61 -4.08 -18.35
N ALA A 146 4.93 -2.91 -18.91
CA ALA A 146 6.31 -2.49 -19.10
C ALA A 146 6.91 -2.08 -17.75
N VAL A 147 8.11 -2.58 -17.47
CA VAL A 147 8.83 -2.34 -16.23
C VAL A 147 10.08 -1.52 -16.51
N ASN A 148 10.26 -0.45 -15.73
CA ASN A 148 11.54 0.26 -15.63
C ASN A 148 12.00 0.23 -14.18
N ARG A 149 13.24 -0.21 -13.95
CA ARG A 149 13.88 -0.22 -12.64
C ARG A 149 15.14 0.64 -12.69
N VAL A 150 15.22 1.63 -11.82
CA VAL A 150 16.35 2.58 -11.73
C VAL A 150 16.97 2.47 -10.35
N GLU A 151 18.20 1.95 -10.26
CA GLU A 151 18.90 1.83 -8.98
C GLU A 151 19.22 3.21 -8.40
N THR A 152 18.81 3.44 -7.15
CA THR A 152 19.13 4.67 -6.42
C THR A 152 20.63 4.71 -6.10
N GLY A 153 21.23 5.88 -6.21
CA GLY A 153 22.69 6.04 -6.23
C GLY A 153 23.28 6.08 -7.65
N THR A 154 22.51 5.72 -8.68
CA THR A 154 22.82 6.08 -10.06
C THR A 154 22.64 7.57 -10.24
N ARG A 155 23.69 8.30 -10.63
CA ARG A 155 23.57 9.71 -11.00
C ARG A 155 22.74 9.81 -12.27
N VAL A 156 21.50 10.28 -12.15
CA VAL A 156 20.67 10.64 -13.30
C VAL A 156 21.10 12.03 -13.75
N PHE A 157 21.82 12.10 -14.87
CA PHE A 157 22.08 13.38 -15.53
C PHE A 157 20.88 13.71 -16.41
N LEU A 158 20.17 14.80 -16.08
CA LEU A 158 19.18 15.36 -16.99
C LEU A 158 19.91 15.81 -18.28
N PRO A 159 19.30 15.66 -19.46
CA PRO A 159 19.85 16.23 -20.68
C PRO A 159 20.10 17.72 -20.45
N ALA A 160 21.32 18.19 -20.69
CA ALA A 160 21.58 19.63 -20.73
C ALA A 160 20.70 20.19 -21.86
N GLN A 161 19.93 21.26 -21.57
CA GLN A 161 19.24 21.97 -22.65
C GLN A 161 20.28 22.46 -23.66
N PRO A 162 19.99 22.35 -24.97
CA PRO A 162 20.91 22.78 -26.02
C PRO A 162 21.28 24.26 -25.94
#